data_AF-A0A0N4WIG8-F1
#
_entry.id   AF-A0A0N4WIG8-F1
#
_cell.length_a   1.000
_cell.length_b   1.000
_cell.length_c   1.000
_cell.angle_alpha   90.00
_cell.angle_beta   90.00
_cell.angle_gamma   90.00
#
_symmetry.space_group_name_H-M   'P 1'
#
loop_
_entity.id
_entity.type
_entity.pdbx_description
1 polymer ?
#
loop_
_entity_poly.entity_id
_entity_poly.type
_entity_poly.pdbx_seq_one_letter_code
_entity_poly.pdbx_strand_id
1 'polypeptide(L)'
;MATGNLIPENYQTLTPILKTPVSDTFAILLSQQGRTCGFFEAQFFRCMEAYGAKLGRKYCDLEHRDFRECLTNEKQIKRAEAIANQRRKLYFEGKLEKPFLENHPPPGQFKPDHFEWNRIH
;
A
#
# COMPACT_ATOMS: atom_id res chain seq x y z
N MET A 1 -15.71 -9.39 11.79
CA MET A 1 -15.08 -10.69 11.49
C MET A 1 -13.97 -10.45 10.49
N ALA A 2 -12.72 -10.71 10.87
CA ALA A 2 -11.54 -10.54 10.01
C ALA A 2 -11.45 -11.74 9.05
N THR A 3 -12.16 -11.68 7.94
CA THR A 3 -12.09 -12.70 6.89
C THR A 3 -11.69 -12.03 5.59
N GLY A 4 -10.43 -12.19 5.19
CA GLY A 4 -9.98 -11.79 3.85
C GLY A 4 -8.48 -11.56 3.76
N ASN A 5 -7.78 -12.61 3.32
CA ASN A 5 -6.38 -12.63 2.88
C ASN A 5 -5.30 -12.84 3.96
N LEU A 6 -5.34 -14.00 4.63
CA LEU A 6 -4.14 -14.53 5.28
C LEU A 6 -3.03 -14.68 4.24
N ILE A 7 -1.80 -14.30 4.61
CA ILE A 7 -0.60 -14.49 3.79
C ILE A 7 -0.53 -15.98 3.40
N PRO A 8 -0.41 -16.33 2.10
CA PRO A 8 -0.48 -17.73 1.67
C PRO A 8 0.64 -18.55 2.32
N GLU A 9 0.37 -19.84 2.55
CA GLU A 9 1.34 -20.78 3.15
C GLU A 9 2.70 -20.77 2.42
N ASN A 10 2.64 -20.58 1.09
CA ASN A 10 3.79 -20.57 0.18
C ASN A 10 4.46 -19.19 0.05
N TYR A 11 4.11 -18.21 0.89
CA TYR A 11 4.81 -16.92 0.92
C TYR A 11 6.20 -17.10 1.55
N GLN A 12 7.12 -17.63 0.76
CA GLN A 12 8.53 -17.62 1.11
C GLN A 12 9.03 -16.20 0.91
N THR A 13 9.51 -15.60 2.00
CA THR A 13 10.33 -14.39 1.91
C THR A 13 11.42 -14.65 0.86
N LEU A 14 11.55 -13.78 -0.13
CA LEU A 14 12.52 -13.89 -1.24
C LEU A 14 13.99 -13.72 -0.76
N THR A 15 14.30 -14.13 0.47
CA THR A 15 15.67 -14.17 0.97
C THR A 15 16.37 -15.32 0.26
N PRO A 16 17.49 -15.06 -0.44
CA PRO A 16 18.23 -16.12 -1.09
C PRO A 16 18.71 -17.12 -0.02
N ILE A 17 18.65 -18.41 -0.33
CA ILE A 17 19.15 -19.49 0.54
C ILE A 17 20.64 -19.28 0.88
N LEU A 18 21.37 -18.65 -0.04
CA LEU A 18 22.77 -18.28 0.14
C LEU A 18 22.94 -16.77 -0.08
N LYS A 19 23.32 -16.04 0.97
CA LYS A 19 23.69 -14.62 0.88
C LYS A 19 25.06 -14.50 0.21
N THR A 20 25.09 -13.92 -0.97
CA THR A 20 26.29 -13.62 -1.76
C THR A 20 26.22 -12.18 -2.25
N PRO A 21 27.36 -11.51 -2.54
CA PRO A 21 27.35 -10.15 -3.09
C PRO A 21 26.59 -10.06 -4.42
N VAL A 22 26.49 -11.16 -5.17
CA VAL A 22 25.71 -11.25 -6.40
C VAL A 22 24.21 -11.34 -6.09
N SER A 23 23.80 -12.19 -5.15
CA SER A 23 22.38 -12.29 -4.77
C SER A 23 21.85 -11.00 -4.15
N ASP A 24 22.68 -10.29 -3.38
CA ASP A 24 22.29 -9.04 -2.74
C ASP A 24 22.07 -7.90 -3.76
N THR A 25 22.87 -7.86 -4.83
CA THR A 25 22.69 -6.86 -5.90
C THR A 25 21.44 -7.14 -6.73
N PHE A 26 21.13 -8.40 -7.04
CA PHE A 26 19.90 -8.75 -7.76
C PHE A 26 18.62 -8.63 -6.91
N ALA A 27 18.71 -8.77 -5.59
CA ALA A 27 17.57 -8.61 -4.68
C ALA A 27 16.96 -7.20 -4.72
N ILE A 28 17.78 -6.17 -4.96
CA ILE A 28 17.31 -4.77 -5.04
C ILE A 28 16.36 -4.57 -6.23
N LEU A 29 16.61 -5.23 -7.37
CA LEU A 29 15.79 -5.09 -8.58
C LEU A 29 14.34 -5.56 -8.39
N LEU A 30 14.16 -6.60 -7.58
CA LEU A 30 12.85 -7.19 -7.26
C LEU A 30 12.17 -6.49 -6.08
N SER A 31 12.88 -5.61 -5.38
CA SER A 31 12.34 -4.84 -4.28
C SER A 31 11.62 -3.57 -4.76
N GLN A 32 10.74 -3.05 -3.91
CA GLN A 32 10.16 -1.72 -4.02
C GLN A 32 11.00 -0.65 -3.31
N GLN A 33 12.21 -0.98 -2.85
CA GLN A 33 13.12 -0.02 -2.21
C GLN A 33 13.48 1.09 -3.20
N GLY A 34 13.30 2.35 -2.78
CA GLY A 34 13.47 3.53 -3.64
C GLY A 34 12.29 3.85 -4.56
N ARG A 35 11.18 3.10 -4.48
CA ARG A 35 9.90 3.40 -5.14
C ARG A 35 8.87 3.87 -4.13
N THR A 36 7.72 4.34 -4.61
CA THR A 36 6.61 4.88 -3.80
C THR A 36 6.15 3.91 -2.70
N CYS A 37 6.18 2.59 -2.96
CA CYS A 37 5.76 1.56 -2.00
C CYS A 37 6.88 1.01 -1.12
N GLY A 38 8.10 1.57 -1.18
CA GLY A 38 9.26 1.06 -0.43
C GLY A 38 9.09 1.15 1.09
N PHE A 39 8.36 2.15 1.59
CA PHE A 39 8.05 2.27 3.01
C PHE A 39 7.21 1.09 3.52
N PHE A 40 6.13 0.76 2.81
CA PHE A 40 5.24 -0.35 3.17
C PHE A 40 5.94 -1.70 3.05
N GLU A 41 6.79 -1.87 2.03
CA GLU A 41 7.64 -3.05 1.89
C GLU A 41 8.55 -3.22 3.11
N ALA A 42 9.26 -2.16 3.51
CA ALA A 42 10.17 -2.18 4.65
C ALA A 42 9.42 -2.50 5.95
N GLN A 43 8.24 -1.92 6.17
CA GLN A 43 7.42 -2.19 7.36
C GLN A 43 6.95 -3.65 7.42
N PHE A 44 6.51 -4.20 6.28
CA PHE A 44 6.10 -5.60 6.19
C PHE A 44 7.26 -6.56 6.50
N PHE A 45 8.44 -6.35 5.91
CA PHE A 45 9.60 -7.21 6.18
C PHE A 45 10.14 -7.07 7.61
N ARG A 46 10.07 -5.88 8.23
CA ARG A 46 10.41 -5.72 9.66
C ARG A 46 9.50 -6.55 10.56
N CYS A 47 8.20 -6.59 10.28
CA CYS A 47 7.28 -7.45 11.02
C CYS A 47 7.61 -8.93 10.80
N MET A 48 7.84 -9.34 9.55
CA MET A 48 8.19 -10.72 9.23
C MET A 48 9.52 -11.17 9.85
N GLU A 49 10.50 -10.28 9.97
CA GLU A 49 11.76 -10.53 10.64
C GLU A 49 11.57 -10.71 12.15
N ALA A 50 10.72 -9.89 12.78
CA ALA A 50 10.45 -9.96 14.22
C ALA A 50 9.72 -11.26 14.64
N TYR A 51 8.74 -11.72 13.85
CA TYR A 51 7.93 -12.90 14.18
C TYR A 51 8.39 -14.19 13.49
N GLY A 52 9.22 -14.09 12.44
CA GLY A 52 9.59 -15.21 11.58
C GLY A 52 8.44 -15.71 10.68
N ALA A 53 8.76 -16.60 9.74
CA ALA A 53 7.83 -17.03 8.70
C ALA A 53 6.53 -17.67 9.21
N LYS A 54 6.57 -18.41 10.33
CA LYS A 54 5.39 -19.15 10.82
C LYS A 54 4.38 -18.23 11.52
N LEU A 55 4.85 -17.41 12.45
CA LEU A 55 4.00 -16.50 13.24
C LEU A 55 3.69 -15.22 12.45
N GLY A 56 4.62 -14.74 11.62
CA GLY A 56 4.45 -13.57 10.77
C GLY A 56 3.23 -13.67 9.84
N ARG A 57 2.90 -14.88 9.34
CA ARG A 57 1.69 -15.09 8.52
C ARG A 57 0.38 -14.70 9.23
N LYS A 58 0.36 -14.79 10.56
CA LYS A 58 -0.82 -14.46 11.38
C LYS A 58 -0.78 -13.01 11.88
N TYR A 59 0.40 -12.54 12.29
CA TYR A 59 0.54 -11.23 12.94
C TYR A 59 0.81 -10.08 11.95
N CYS A 60 1.50 -10.34 10.84
CA CYS A 60 1.91 -9.33 9.86
C CYS A 60 0.91 -9.15 8.69
N ASP A 61 -0.34 -9.57 8.90
CA ASP A 61 -1.39 -9.51 7.88
C ASP A 61 -1.78 -8.05 7.57
N LEU A 62 -1.77 -7.17 8.57
CA LEU A 62 -2.10 -5.76 8.37
C LEU A 62 -1.08 -5.08 7.45
N GLU A 63 0.20 -5.23 7.76
CA GLU A 63 1.31 -4.67 7.00
C GLU A 63 1.33 -5.23 5.57
N HIS A 64 1.05 -6.53 5.41
CA HIS A 64 0.95 -7.15 4.10
C HIS A 64 -0.20 -6.57 3.27
N ARG A 65 -1.36 -6.33 3.88
CA ARG A 65 -2.51 -5.73 3.20
C ARG A 65 -2.23 -4.30 2.76
N ASP A 66 -1.51 -3.52 3.57
CA ASP A 66 -1.13 -2.16 3.22
C ASP A 66 -0.10 -2.14 2.09
N PHE A 67 0.90 -3.04 2.13
CA PHE A 67 1.85 -3.21 1.04
C PHE A 67 1.16 -3.61 -0.27
N ARG A 68 0.25 -4.58 -0.22
CA ARG A 68 -0.55 -5.01 -1.38
C ARG A 68 -1.46 -3.91 -1.90
N GLU A 69 -2.05 -3.10 -1.00
CA GLU A 69 -2.88 -1.96 -1.39
C GLU A 69 -2.05 -0.93 -2.15
N CYS A 70 -0.85 -0.59 -1.68
CA CYS A 70 0.04 0.33 -2.39
C CYS A 70 0.40 -0.18 -3.81
N LEU A 71 0.64 -1.49 -3.98
CA LEU A 71 0.96 -2.08 -5.28
C LEU A 71 -0.20 -2.06 -6.27
N THR A 72 -1.44 -2.19 -5.77
CA THR A 72 -2.62 -2.43 -6.63
C THR A 72 -3.57 -1.24 -6.69
N ASN A 73 -3.53 -0.35 -5.70
CA ASN A 73 -4.43 0.79 -5.46
C ASN A 73 -5.93 0.44 -5.50
N GLU A 74 -6.28 -0.83 -5.28
CA GLU A 74 -7.66 -1.32 -5.43
C GLU A 74 -8.64 -0.60 -4.50
N LYS A 75 -8.25 -0.38 -3.23
CA LYS A 75 -9.15 0.25 -2.26
C LYS A 75 -9.28 1.74 -2.55
N GLN A 76 -8.18 2.41 -2.92
CA GLN A 76 -8.21 3.80 -3.35
C GLN A 76 -9.16 4.02 -4.53
N ILE A 77 -9.08 3.18 -5.56
CA ILE A 77 -9.95 3.26 -6.75
C ILE A 77 -11.42 3.06 -6.35
N LYS A 78 -11.73 1.98 -5.62
CA LYS A 78 -13.10 1.70 -5.14
C LYS A 78 -13.67 2.85 -4.30
N ARG A 79 -12.84 3.46 -3.46
CA ARG A 79 -13.22 4.64 -2.66
C ARG A 79 -13.55 5.83 -3.56
N ALA A 80 -12.71 6.12 -4.55
CA ALA A 80 -12.94 7.22 -5.49
C ALA A 80 -14.23 7.01 -6.30
N GLU A 81 -14.48 5.80 -6.77
CA GLU A 81 -15.71 5.43 -7.49
C GLU A 81 -16.96 5.60 -6.60
N ALA A 82 -16.91 5.13 -5.34
CA ALA A 82 -18.02 5.29 -4.41
C ALA A 82 -18.35 6.77 -4.15
N ILE A 83 -17.33 7.61 -3.97
CA ILE A 83 -17.49 9.06 -3.79
C ILE A 83 -18.09 9.69 -5.06
N ALA A 84 -17.60 9.31 -6.24
CA ALA A 84 -18.10 9.81 -7.51
C ALA A 84 -19.57 9.43 -7.75
N ASN A 85 -19.94 8.19 -7.46
CA ASN A 85 -21.31 7.69 -7.59
C ASN A 85 -22.27 8.42 -6.64
N GLN A 86 -21.87 8.61 -5.38
CA GLN A 86 -22.68 9.32 -4.41
C GLN A 86 -22.89 10.80 -4.80
N ARG A 87 -21.85 11.47 -5.33
CA ARG A 87 -21.97 12.85 -5.82
C ARG A 87 -22.92 12.96 -7.02
N ARG A 88 -22.81 12.05 -7.98
CA ARG A 88 -23.75 11.99 -9.12
C ARG A 88 -25.18 11.80 -8.65
N LYS A 89 -25.41 10.91 -7.67
CA LYS A 89 -26.73 10.70 -7.06
C LYS A 89 -27.29 12.00 -6.45
N LEU A 90 -26.50 12.71 -5.65
CA LEU A 90 -26.92 13.97 -5.02
C LEU A 90 -27.18 15.09 -6.03
N TYR A 91 -26.44 15.12 -7.14
CA TYR A 91 -26.68 16.03 -8.26
C TYR A 91 -28.03 15.72 -8.95
N PHE A 92 -28.31 14.45 -9.23
CA PHE A 92 -29.60 14.05 -9.82
C PHE A 92 -30.79 14.30 -8.89
N GLU A 93 -30.59 14.24 -7.56
CA GLU A 93 -31.60 14.63 -6.57
C GLU A 93 -31.80 16.16 -6.44
N GLY A 94 -30.99 16.97 -7.15
CA GLY A 94 -31.05 18.43 -7.09
C GLY A 94 -30.47 19.04 -5.80
N LYS A 95 -29.79 18.26 -4.95
CA LYS A 95 -29.15 18.73 -3.72
C LYS A 95 -27.80 19.40 -3.95
N LEU A 96 -27.19 19.16 -5.11
CA LEU A 96 -25.94 19.76 -5.54
C LEU A 96 -26.16 20.48 -6.87
N GLU A 97 -25.61 21.70 -7.00
CA GLU A 97 -25.67 22.48 -8.25
C GLU A 97 -24.79 21.88 -9.36
N LYS A 98 -23.68 21.23 -9.00
CA LYS A 98 -22.76 20.55 -9.92
C LYS A 98 -22.28 19.23 -9.30
N PRO A 99 -22.03 18.17 -10.10
CA PRO A 99 -21.59 16.88 -9.57
C PRO A 99 -20.13 16.89 -9.10
N PHE A 100 -19.26 17.71 -9.69
CA PHE A 100 -17.86 17.86 -9.30
C PHE A 100 -17.47 19.34 -9.33
N LEU A 101 -16.58 19.74 -8.41
CA LEU A 101 -16.01 21.08 -8.38
C LEU A 101 -14.96 21.22 -9.49
N GLU A 102 -14.93 22.37 -10.16
CA GLU A 102 -14.01 22.62 -11.28
C GLU A 102 -12.54 22.65 -10.83
N ASN A 103 -12.27 23.22 -9.65
CA ASN A 103 -10.93 23.34 -9.07
C ASN A 103 -10.61 22.17 -8.14
N HIS A 104 -10.66 20.92 -8.64
CA HIS A 104 -10.14 19.80 -7.86
C HIS A 104 -8.64 19.63 -8.12
N PRO A 105 -7.81 19.39 -7.07
CA PRO A 105 -6.45 18.95 -7.31
C PRO A 105 -6.50 17.63 -8.09
N PRO A 106 -5.67 17.47 -9.14
CA PRO A 106 -5.66 16.25 -9.92
C PRO A 106 -5.28 15.06 -9.01
N PRO A 107 -5.86 13.87 -9.25
CA PRO A 107 -5.53 12.68 -8.48
C PRO A 107 -4.02 12.41 -8.58
N GLY A 108 -3.36 12.29 -7.43
CA GLY A 108 -1.90 12.08 -7.35
C GLY A 108 -1.06 13.34 -7.14
N GLN A 109 -1.63 14.55 -7.16
CA GLN A 109 -0.96 15.71 -6.54
C GLN A 109 -1.15 15.64 -5.01
N PHE A 110 -0.47 14.67 -4.40
CA PHE A 110 -0.15 14.73 -2.99
C PHE A 110 0.83 15.87 -2.83
N LYS A 111 0.41 16.96 -2.17
CA LYS A 111 1.42 17.81 -1.55
C LYS A 111 2.14 16.91 -0.56
N PRO A 112 3.48 16.87 -0.57
CA PRO A 112 4.20 16.12 0.43
C PRO A 112 3.62 16.43 1.80
N ASP A 113 3.29 15.39 2.54
CA ASP A 113 2.78 15.53 3.89
C ASP A 113 3.74 16.36 4.72
N HIS A 114 3.21 17.01 5.76
CA HIS A 114 4.03 17.78 6.70
C HIS A 114 5.22 16.97 7.26
N PHE A 115 5.12 15.62 7.24
CA PHE A 115 6.13 14.69 7.71
C PHE A 115 7.26 14.40 6.71
N GLU A 116 7.16 14.80 5.44
CA GLU A 116 8.24 14.60 4.46
C GLU A 116 9.54 15.37 4.84
N TRP A 117 9.41 16.41 5.68
CA TRP A 117 10.53 17.20 6.21
C TRP A 117 11.12 16.68 7.53
N ASN A 118 10.55 15.62 8.13
CA ASN A 118 11.15 14.98 9.29
C ASN A 118 12.36 14.15 8.85
N ARG A 119 13.54 14.77 8.88
CA ARG A 119 14.80 14.02 8.84
C ARG A 119 14.84 13.09 10.05
N ILE A 120 14.81 11.79 9.79
CA ILE A 120 15.16 10.77 10.77
C ILE A 120 16.68 10.88 10.95
N HIS A 121 17.09 11.60 12.00
CA HIS A 121 18.47 11.62 12.46
C HIS A 121 18.82 10.31 13.17
#